data_AF-A0A8T3R4A1-F1
#
_entry.id   AF-A0A8T3R4A1-F1
#
_cell.length_a   1.000
_cell.length_b   1.000
_cell.length_c   1.000
_cell.angle_alpha   90.00
_cell.angle_beta   90.00
_cell.angle_gamma   90.00
#
_symmetry.space_group_name_H-M   'P 1'
#
loop_
_entity.id
_entity.type
_entity.pdbx_description
1 polymer ?
#
loop_
_entity_poly.entity_id
_entity_poly.type
_entity_poly.pdbx_seq_one_letter_code
_entity_poly.pdbx_strand_id
1 'polypeptide(L)'
;MARHSKFERERRSTETERVKQIEAAWLGSLPAATSKAFVESVAAARARPPEEKRPDMAPGTLPRPPRPGHEPKPPKDERPRRPSRD
;
A
#
# COMPACT_ATOMS: atom_id res chain seq x y z
N MET A 1 13.21 -7.89 8.05
CA MET A 1 13.42 -6.60 7.35
C MET A 1 14.92 -6.32 7.30
N ALA A 2 15.57 -6.55 6.17
CA ALA A 2 17.00 -6.28 6.03
C ALA A 2 17.25 -4.77 6.11
N ARG A 3 18.14 -4.34 7.00
CA ARG A 3 18.56 -2.94 7.07
C ARG A 3 19.56 -2.70 5.95
N HIS A 4 19.18 -1.91 4.94
CA HIS A 4 20.09 -1.45 3.89
C HIS A 4 21.29 -0.74 4.51
N SER A 5 22.48 -1.03 3.98
CA SER A 5 23.72 -0.36 4.40
C SER A 5 23.65 1.14 4.10
N LYS A 6 24.44 1.95 4.80
CA LYS A 6 24.49 3.41 4.56
C LYS A 6 24.81 3.70 3.09
N PHE A 7 25.80 3.00 2.54
CA PHE A 7 26.21 3.11 1.13
C PHE A 7 25.06 2.79 0.17
N GLU A 8 24.31 1.72 0.42
CA GLU A 8 23.18 1.35 -0.43
C GLU A 8 22.05 2.39 -0.39
N ARG A 9 21.78 2.97 0.78
CA ARG A 9 20.78 4.04 0.91
C ARG A 9 21.18 5.28 0.13
N GLU A 10 22.44 5.69 0.25
CA GLU A 10 23.00 6.85 -0.45
C GLU A 10 23.00 6.64 -1.96
N ARG A 11 23.37 5.43 -2.42
CA ARG A 11 23.26 5.04 -3.82
C ARG A 11 21.82 5.14 -4.32
N ARG A 12 20.84 4.64 -3.58
CA ARG A 12 19.44 4.73 -3.99
C ARG A 12 18.92 6.16 -3.99
N SER A 13 19.36 7.03 -3.09
CA SER A 13 18.95 8.43 -3.11
C SER A 13 19.48 9.14 -4.36
N THR A 14 20.75 8.92 -4.73
CA THR A 14 21.30 9.52 -5.96
C THR A 14 20.65 8.96 -7.22
N GLU A 15 20.37 7.66 -7.27
CA GLU A 15 19.60 7.04 -8.36
C GLU A 15 18.19 7.63 -8.44
N THR A 16 17.52 7.81 -7.30
CA THR A 16 16.18 8.41 -7.23
C THR A 16 16.19 9.86 -7.73
N GLU A 17 17.19 10.65 -7.36
CA GLU A 17 17.36 12.03 -7.85
C GLU A 17 17.56 12.07 -9.35
N ARG A 18 18.40 11.18 -9.88
CA ARG A 18 18.63 11.06 -11.33
C ARG A 18 17.35 10.70 -12.08
N VAL A 19 16.56 9.76 -11.56
CA VAL A 19 15.27 9.38 -12.16
C VAL A 19 14.32 10.57 -12.18
N LYS A 20 14.21 11.34 -11.08
CA LYS A 20 13.37 12.54 -11.03
C LYS A 20 13.77 13.59 -12.08
N GLN A 21 15.07 13.77 -12.31
CA GLN A 21 15.55 14.71 -13.33
C GLN A 21 15.15 14.25 -14.74
N ILE A 22 15.28 12.95 -15.03
CA ILE A 22 14.87 12.36 -16.32
C ILE A 22 13.35 12.50 -16.51
N GLU A 23 12.57 12.19 -15.47
CA GLU A 23 11.11 12.34 -15.49
C GLU A 23 10.70 13.79 -15.75
N ALA A 24 11.35 14.76 -15.10
CA ALA A 24 11.08 16.19 -15.32
C ALA A 24 11.43 16.63 -16.75
N ALA A 25 12.59 16.21 -17.27
CA ALA A 25 13.01 16.50 -18.64
C ALA A 25 12.06 15.88 -19.68
N TRP A 26 11.62 14.65 -19.44
CA TRP A 26 10.66 13.96 -20.29
C TRP A 26 9.28 14.62 -20.25
N LEU A 27 8.76 14.97 -19.07
CA LEU A 27 7.49 15.69 -18.97
C LEU A 27 7.54 17.07 -19.63
N GLY A 28 8.69 17.75 -19.55
CA GLY A 28 8.91 19.04 -20.20
C GLY A 28 9.02 18.98 -21.73
N SER A 29 9.33 17.82 -22.31
CA SER A 29 9.39 17.66 -23.78
C SER A 29 8.02 17.37 -24.42
N LEU A 30 7.00 17.07 -23.61
CA LEU A 30 5.64 16.81 -24.07
C LEU A 30 4.84 18.11 -24.25
N PRO A 31 3.85 18.14 -25.17
CA PRO A 31 2.87 19.21 -25.22
C PRO A 31 2.16 19.39 -23.87
N ALA A 32 1.85 20.63 -23.50
CA ALA A 32 1.29 20.97 -22.19
C ALA A 32 -0.03 20.26 -21.86
N ALA A 33 -0.86 19.98 -22.88
CA ALA A 33 -2.10 19.22 -22.69
C ALA A 33 -1.81 17.76 -22.31
N THR A 34 -0.84 17.13 -22.98
CA THR A 34 -0.44 15.74 -22.75
C THR A 34 0.22 15.57 -21.38
N SER A 35 1.09 16.49 -20.98
CA SER A 35 1.75 16.43 -19.66
C SER A 35 0.75 16.60 -18.51
N LYS A 36 -0.24 17.49 -18.65
CA LYS A 36 -1.32 17.64 -17.67
C LYS A 36 -2.16 16.37 -17.53
N ALA A 37 -2.64 15.84 -18.66
CA ALA A 37 -3.45 14.61 -18.65
C ALA A 37 -2.68 13.42 -18.03
N PHE A 38 -1.38 13.32 -18.33
CA PHE A 38 -0.53 12.31 -17.72
C PHE A 38 -0.44 12.47 -16.19
N VAL A 39 -0.14 13.67 -15.68
CA VAL A 39 -0.04 13.93 -14.24
C VAL A 39 -1.37 13.62 -13.54
N GLU A 40 -2.49 14.01 -14.13
CA GLU A 40 -3.83 13.70 -13.60
C GLU A 40 -4.07 12.18 -13.52
N SER A 41 -3.72 11.43 -14.57
CA SER A 41 -3.85 9.97 -14.58
C SER A 41 -2.99 9.29 -13.50
N VAL A 42 -1.78 9.79 -13.28
CA VAL A 42 -0.86 9.28 -12.25
C VAL A 42 -1.40 9.60 -10.86
N ALA A 43 -1.92 10.81 -10.64
CA ALA A 43 -2.54 11.20 -9.39
C ALA A 43 -3.76 10.31 -9.07
N ALA A 44 -4.62 10.07 -10.05
CA ALA A 44 -5.78 9.17 -9.92
C ALA A 44 -5.35 7.73 -9.60
N ALA A 45 -4.30 7.22 -10.24
CA ALA A 45 -3.77 5.89 -9.97
C ALA A 45 -3.20 5.77 -8.54
N ARG A 46 -2.51 6.80 -8.05
CA ARG A 46 -1.95 6.83 -6.68
C ARG A 46 -3.01 6.96 -5.60
N ALA A 47 -4.10 7.67 -5.89
CA ALA A 47 -5.24 7.82 -4.98
C ALA A 47 -6.11 6.56 -4.90
N ARG A 48 -5.88 5.56 -5.76
CA ARG A 48 -6.64 4.31 -5.76
C ARG A 48 -6.43 3.58 -4.43
N PRO A 49 -7.51 3.27 -3.67
CA PRO A 49 -7.37 2.50 -2.44
C PRO A 49 -6.87 1.08 -2.75
N PRO A 50 -6.28 0.38 -1.77
CA PRO A 50 -5.98 -1.04 -1.91
C PRO A 50 -7.24 -1.81 -2.33
N GLU A 51 -7.08 -2.79 -3.22
CA GLU A 51 -8.19 -3.69 -3.59
C GLU A 51 -8.67 -4.42 -2.33
N GLU A 52 -9.98 -4.44 -2.10
CA GLU A 52 -10.56 -5.22 -1.02
C GLU A 52 -10.14 -6.67 -1.16
N LYS A 53 -9.73 -7.29 -0.04
CA LYS A 53 -9.35 -8.69 -0.05
C LYS A 53 -10.56 -9.51 -0.47
N ARG A 54 -10.45 -10.18 -1.61
CA ARG A 54 -11.50 -11.09 -2.07
C ARG A 54 -11.78 -12.13 -0.98
N PRO A 55 -13.04 -12.50 -0.76
CA PRO A 55 -13.38 -13.60 0.12
C PRO A 55 -12.58 -14.84 -0.26
N ASP A 56 -12.09 -15.58 0.73
CA ASP A 56 -11.35 -16.84 0.54
C ASP A 56 -12.29 -18.01 0.20
N MET A 57 -13.35 -17.73 -0.54
CA MET A 57 -14.40 -18.66 -0.90
C MET A 57 -14.87 -18.34 -2.32
N ALA A 58 -15.19 -19.36 -3.11
CA ALA A 58 -15.72 -19.15 -4.44
C ALA A 58 -17.09 -18.44 -4.38
N PRO A 59 -17.43 -17.58 -5.37
CA PRO A 59 -18.74 -16.96 -5.45
C PRO A 59 -19.88 -18.00 -5.41
N GLY A 60 -20.90 -17.75 -4.61
CA GLY A 60 -22.04 -18.66 -4.44
C GLY A 60 -21.83 -19.80 -3.42
N THR A 61 -20.64 -19.95 -2.85
CA THR A 61 -20.41 -20.93 -1.77
C THR A 61 -21.00 -20.40 -0.47
N LEU A 62 -21.97 -21.11 0.12
CA LEU A 62 -22.48 -20.76 1.44
C LEU A 62 -21.36 -20.87 2.49
N PRO A 63 -21.30 -19.94 3.47
CA PRO A 63 -20.36 -20.06 4.58
C PRO A 63 -20.64 -21.36 5.34
N ARG A 64 -19.59 -22.16 5.60
CA ARG A 64 -19.74 -23.38 6.39
C ARG A 64 -20.11 -23.00 7.83
N PRO A 65 -21.24 -23.46 8.38
CA PRO A 65 -21.57 -23.20 9.76
C PRO A 65 -20.52 -23.83 10.69
N PRO A 66 -20.26 -23.24 11.87
CA PRO A 66 -19.40 -23.86 12.86
C PRO A 66 -19.95 -25.23 13.24
N ARG A 67 -19.05 -26.18 13.51
CA ARG A 67 -19.46 -27.50 14.03
C ARG A 67 -20.12 -27.30 15.40
N PRO A 68 -21.12 -28.15 15.77
CA PRO A 68 -21.65 -28.15 17.14
C PRO A 68 -20.51 -28.22 18.17
N GLY A 69 -20.51 -27.32 19.16
CA GLY A 69 -19.43 -27.20 20.15
C GLY A 69 -18.21 -26.36 19.72
N HIS A 70 -18.20 -25.80 18.50
CA HIS A 70 -17.13 -24.94 17.97
C HIS A 70 -17.64 -23.54 17.59
N GLU A 71 -18.54 -22.99 18.40
CA GLU A 71 -19.05 -21.64 18.21
C GLU A 71 -17.92 -20.59 18.31
N PRO A 72 -18.00 -19.48 17.55
CA PRO A 72 -17.03 -18.41 17.65
C PRO A 72 -16.91 -17.90 19.09
N LYS A 73 -15.68 -17.81 19.60
CA LYS A 73 -15.43 -17.22 20.92
C LYS A 73 -15.88 -15.76 20.92
N PRO A 74 -16.49 -15.28 22.02
CA PRO A 74 -16.81 -13.86 22.14
C PRO A 74 -15.53 -13.02 21.95
N PRO A 75 -15.65 -11.85 21.30
CA PRO A 75 -14.51 -10.96 21.15
C PRO A 75 -13.94 -10.63 22.53
N LYS A 76 -12.61 -10.66 22.63
CA LYS A 76 -11.91 -10.39 23.88
C LYS A 76 -12.11 -8.92 24.24
N ASP A 77 -12.59 -8.64 25.44
CA ASP A 77 -12.70 -7.27 25.96
C ASP A 77 -11.39 -6.52 25.76
N GLU A 78 -11.48 -5.31 25.20
CA GLU A 78 -10.37 -4.37 25.10
C GLU A 78 -9.91 -3.98 26.50
N ARG A 79 -9.02 -4.80 27.08
CA ARG A 79 -8.40 -4.44 28.35
C ARG A 79 -7.51 -3.22 28.11
N PRO A 80 -7.65 -2.14 28.90
CA PRO A 80 -6.78 -0.99 28.79
C PRO A 80 -5.33 -1.46 28.96
N ARG A 81 -4.49 -1.16 27.97
CA ARG A 81 -3.05 -1.42 28.03
C ARG A 81 -2.51 -0.69 29.26
N ARG A 82 -1.87 -1.42 30.19
CA ARG A 82 -1.17 -0.80 31.31
C ARG A 82 -0.10 0.15 30.74
N PRO A 83 0.06 1.36 31.30
CA PRO A 83 1.12 2.25 30.86
C PRO A 83 2.46 1.57 31.07
N SER A 84 3.29 1.60 30.03
CA SER A 84 4.72 1.28 30.13
C SER A 84 5.31 2.18 31.21
N ARG A 85 5.92 1.58 32.23
CA ARG A 85 6.68 2.32 33.24
C ARG A 85 8.08 2.50 32.65
N ASP A 86 8.41 3.75 32.33
CA ASP A 86 9.78 4.18 32.08
C ASP A 86 10.66 3.96 33.31
#